data_AF-A0A8J3ISF4-F1
#
_entry.id   AF-A0A8J3ISF4-F1
#
_cell.length_a   1.000
_cell.length_b   1.000
_cell.length_c   1.000
_cell.angle_alpha   90.00
_cell.angle_beta   90.00
_cell.angle_gamma   90.00
#
_symmetry.space_group_name_H-M   'P 1'
#
loop_
_entity.id
_entity.type
_entity.pdbx_description
1 polymer ?
#
loop_
_entity_poly.entity_id
_entity_poly.type
_entity_poly.pdbx_seq_one_letter_code
_entity_poly.pdbx_strand_id
1 'polypeptide(L)'
;MFGPRPFQTQRFSHLSMADKPDVRPSVFIPTVYEQVTAEPAQWEYHVLTIDVREAPLPDAEQLNALGKEGWILVSLLDESASGEGHRVHYYFVRRPQE
;
A
#
# COMPACT_ATOMS: atom_id res chain seq x y z
N MET A 1 51.52 29.74 15.41
CA MET A 1 51.28 28.39 15.98
C MET A 1 50.74 27.52 14.85
N PHE A 2 51.50 26.49 14.44
CA PHE A 2 51.22 25.66 13.27
C PHE A 2 50.43 24.40 13.63
N GLY A 3 49.55 23.98 12.72
CA GLY A 3 49.46 22.58 12.30
C GLY A 3 48.04 21.99 12.22
N PRO A 4 47.83 20.89 11.46
CA PRO A 4 48.47 20.44 10.22
C PRO A 4 47.44 20.22 9.06
N ARG A 5 47.95 20.14 7.82
CA ARG A 5 47.22 19.92 6.55
C ARG A 5 46.92 18.40 6.36
N PRO A 6 46.02 17.93 5.46
CA PRO A 6 46.43 17.87 4.05
C PRO A 6 45.34 17.75 2.92
N PHE A 7 45.87 17.88 1.70
CA PHE A 7 45.43 17.42 0.36
C PHE A 7 44.13 17.92 -0.29
N GLN A 8 44.29 18.96 -1.11
CA GLN A 8 43.64 19.06 -2.43
C GLN A 8 44.13 17.92 -3.36
N THR A 9 43.26 17.51 -4.29
CA THR A 9 43.45 17.54 -5.77
C THR A 9 42.31 16.69 -6.36
N GLN A 10 41.39 17.24 -7.15
CA GLN A 10 41.69 17.64 -8.52
C GLN A 10 41.04 18.98 -8.87
N ARG A 11 41.90 19.92 -9.26
CA ARG A 11 41.51 20.94 -10.24
C ARG A 11 41.26 20.22 -11.56
N PHE A 12 40.09 20.43 -12.14
CA PHE A 12 40.08 20.80 -13.54
C PHE A 12 39.55 22.21 -13.66
N SER A 13 40.45 23.05 -14.14
CA SER A 13 40.25 24.44 -14.48
C SER A 13 39.09 24.56 -15.48
N HIS A 14 38.09 25.34 -15.10
CA HIS A 14 37.57 26.46 -15.88
C HIS A 14 37.72 26.32 -17.41
N LEU A 15 36.64 25.86 -18.04
CA LEU A 15 36.13 26.56 -19.20
C LEU A 15 34.90 27.33 -18.73
N SER A 16 35.13 28.59 -18.38
CA SER A 16 34.06 29.57 -18.21
C SER A 16 33.49 29.85 -19.60
N MET A 17 32.30 29.33 -19.86
CA MET A 17 31.39 29.92 -20.85
C MET A 17 30.09 30.21 -20.13
N ALA A 18 29.88 31.51 -19.90
CA ALA A 18 28.63 32.21 -19.67
C ALA A 18 27.56 31.47 -18.86
N ASP A 19 27.29 32.01 -17.68
CA ASP A 19 26.03 31.90 -16.94
C ASP A 19 24.83 31.88 -17.91
N LYS A 20 24.45 30.68 -18.35
CA LYS A 20 23.17 30.46 -19.00
C LYS A 20 22.22 30.21 -17.85
N PRO A 21 21.18 31.04 -17.65
CA PRO A 21 20.13 30.66 -16.73
C PRO A 21 19.65 29.27 -17.19
N ASP A 22 19.70 28.31 -16.28
CA ASP A 22 19.15 26.97 -16.47
C ASP A 22 17.63 27.13 -16.56
N VAL A 23 17.15 27.60 -17.71
CA VAL A 23 15.74 27.69 -18.04
C VAL A 23 15.30 26.26 -18.26
N ARG A 24 15.01 25.56 -17.18
CA ARG A 24 14.25 24.31 -17.25
C ARG A 24 12.97 24.67 -17.99
N PRO A 25 12.70 24.11 -19.18
CA PRO A 25 11.41 24.34 -19.79
C PRO A 25 10.38 23.75 -18.83
N SER A 26 9.58 24.61 -18.20
CA SER A 26 8.39 24.19 -17.45
C SER A 26 7.37 23.75 -18.50
N VAL A 27 7.61 22.60 -19.12
CA VAL A 27 6.64 22.00 -20.03
C VAL A 27 5.44 21.67 -19.16
N PHE A 28 4.40 22.47 -19.30
CA PHE A 28 3.11 22.19 -18.70
C PHE A 28 2.57 20.95 -19.41
N ILE A 29 2.63 19.80 -18.74
CA ILE A 29 1.99 18.57 -19.20
C ILE A 29 0.55 18.66 -18.70
N PRO A 30 -0.46 18.83 -19.58
CA PRO A 30 -1.84 18.84 -19.15
C PRO A 30 -2.20 17.46 -18.62
N THR A 31 -2.52 17.36 -17.33
CA THR A 31 -3.07 16.13 -16.75
C THR A 31 -4.52 15.99 -17.20
N VAL A 32 -4.79 15.02 -18.06
CA VAL A 32 -6.15 14.66 -18.47
C VAL A 32 -6.69 13.63 -17.49
N TYR A 33 -7.76 13.97 -16.78
CA TYR A 33 -8.50 13.02 -15.95
C TYR A 33 -9.55 12.35 -16.82
N GLU A 34 -9.53 11.02 -16.88
CA GLU A 34 -10.60 10.26 -17.49
C GLU A 34 -11.83 10.35 -16.58
N GLN A 35 -12.96 10.81 -17.14
CA GLN A 35 -14.24 10.72 -16.46
C GLN A 35 -14.70 9.26 -16.52
N VAL A 36 -14.27 8.46 -15.55
CA VAL A 36 -14.72 7.09 -15.41
C VAL A 36 -16.21 7.13 -15.05
N THR A 37 -17.07 6.97 -16.05
CA THR A 37 -18.54 6.86 -15.88
C THR A 37 -18.97 5.46 -15.47
N ALA A 38 -18.02 4.55 -15.21
CA ALA A 38 -18.34 3.23 -14.69
C ALA A 38 -18.87 3.40 -13.26
N GLU A 39 -20.07 2.89 -12.99
CA GLU A 39 -20.57 2.79 -11.63
C GLU A 39 -19.54 2.02 -10.79
N PRO A 40 -19.16 2.53 -9.60
CA PRO A 40 -18.22 1.84 -8.76
C PRO A 40 -18.77 0.44 -8.47
N ALA A 41 -17.95 -0.58 -8.68
CA ALA A 41 -18.34 -1.95 -8.40
C ALA A 41 -18.87 -2.03 -6.97
N GLN A 42 -20.16 -2.33 -6.83
CA GLN A 42 -20.76 -2.54 -5.53
C GLN A 42 -20.20 -3.84 -4.97
N TRP A 43 -19.72 -3.82 -3.74
CA TRP A 43 -19.20 -5.00 -3.05
C TRP A 43 -19.97 -5.18 -1.76
N GLU A 44 -20.39 -6.41 -1.51
CA GLU A 44 -20.89 -6.85 -0.22
C GLU A 44 -19.70 -7.24 0.66
N TYR A 45 -19.80 -6.93 1.95
CA TYR A 45 -18.78 -7.22 2.94
C TYR A 45 -19.32 -8.18 4.00
N HIS A 46 -18.53 -9.20 4.34
CA HIS A 46 -18.82 -10.12 5.43
C HIS A 46 -17.61 -10.23 6.35
N VAL A 47 -17.82 -10.20 7.66
CA VAL A 47 -16.77 -10.27 8.67
C VAL A 47 -17.08 -11.39 9.65
N LEU A 48 -16.22 -12.39 9.70
CA LEU A 48 -16.26 -13.43 10.72
C LEU A 48 -15.29 -13.06 11.82
N THR A 49 -15.79 -12.88 13.05
CA THR A 49 -15.00 -12.55 14.23
C THR A 49 -15.05 -13.71 15.21
N ILE A 50 -13.88 -14.21 15.61
CA ILE A 50 -13.74 -15.33 16.53
C ILE A 50 -12.90 -14.87 17.71
N ASP A 51 -13.41 -15.07 18.94
CA ASP A 51 -12.58 -14.98 20.14
C ASP A 51 -11.93 -16.33 20.39
N VAL A 52 -10.60 -16.39 20.32
CA VAL A 52 -9.84 -17.65 20.46
C VAL A 52 -9.93 -18.26 21.86
N ARG A 53 -10.44 -17.52 22.85
CA ARG A 53 -10.70 -18.03 24.20
C ARG A 53 -12.02 -18.80 24.28
N GLU A 54 -12.98 -18.46 23.42
CA GLU A 54 -14.33 -19.01 23.44
C GLU A 54 -14.51 -20.13 22.42
N ALA A 55 -13.90 -20.00 21.24
CA ALA A 55 -14.03 -20.93 20.14
C ALA A 55 -12.70 -21.18 19.41
N PRO A 56 -12.51 -22.37 18.82
CA PRO A 56 -11.38 -22.63 17.95
C PRO A 56 -11.45 -21.79 16.68
N LEU A 57 -10.30 -21.54 16.06
CA LEU A 57 -10.23 -20.91 14.76
C LEU A 57 -10.95 -21.76 13.70
N PRO A 58 -11.58 -21.12 12.70
CA PRO A 58 -12.28 -21.83 11.65
C PRO A 58 -11.31 -22.65 10.82
N ASP A 59 -11.70 -23.89 10.54
CA ASP A 59 -10.94 -24.76 9.66
C ASP A 59 -11.19 -24.42 8.18
N ALA A 60 -10.44 -25.09 7.31
CA ALA A 60 -10.59 -24.89 5.87
C ALA A 60 -12.00 -25.23 5.37
N GLU A 61 -12.71 -26.17 6.00
CA GLU A 61 -14.06 -26.55 5.56
C GLU A 61 -15.05 -25.42 5.79
N GLN A 62 -14.99 -24.78 6.97
CA GLN A 62 -15.82 -23.64 7.32
C GLN A 62 -15.55 -22.43 6.42
N LEU A 63 -14.28 -22.11 6.16
CA LEU A 63 -13.92 -21.02 5.25
C LEU A 63 -14.32 -21.31 3.80
N ASN A 64 -14.21 -22.56 3.36
CA ASN A 64 -14.63 -22.98 2.03
C ASN A 64 -16.15 -22.98 1.85
N ALA A 65 -16.93 -23.14 2.91
CA ALA A 65 -18.38 -22.98 2.84
C ALA A 65 -18.76 -21.56 2.39
N LEU A 66 -18.13 -20.53 2.98
CA LEU A 66 -18.27 -19.14 2.53
C LEU A 66 -17.78 -18.97 1.09
N GLY A 67 -16.67 -19.61 0.73
CA GLY A 67 -16.16 -19.62 -0.65
C GLY A 67 -17.17 -20.15 -1.67
N LYS A 68 -17.92 -21.21 -1.32
CA LYS A 68 -18.98 -21.77 -2.18
C LYS A 68 -20.17 -20.83 -2.36
N GLU A 69 -20.42 -19.94 -1.39
CA GLU A 69 -21.43 -18.89 -1.46
C GLU A 69 -20.95 -17.63 -2.22
N GLY A 70 -19.73 -17.68 -2.79
CA GLY A 70 -19.14 -16.60 -3.57
C GLY A 70 -18.37 -15.57 -2.75
N TRP A 71 -18.17 -15.81 -1.45
CA TRP A 71 -17.35 -14.94 -0.60
C TRP A 71 -15.86 -15.17 -0.85
N ILE A 72 -15.12 -14.08 -1.03
CA ILE A 72 -13.67 -14.09 -1.25
C ILE A 72 -13.00 -13.53 -0.01
N LEU A 73 -12.16 -14.32 0.66
CA LEU A 73 -11.33 -13.85 1.78
C LEU A 73 -10.27 -12.89 1.25
N VAL A 74 -10.27 -11.65 1.75
CA VAL A 74 -9.34 -10.59 1.31
C VAL A 74 -8.36 -10.17 2.38
N SER A 75 -8.68 -10.39 3.66
CA SER A 75 -7.80 -10.03 4.76
C SER A 75 -8.07 -10.86 6.00
N LEU A 76 -7.03 -11.00 6.82
CA LEU A 76 -7.06 -11.61 8.14
C LEU A 76 -6.39 -10.64 9.12
N LEU A 77 -7.08 -10.31 10.21
CA LEU A 77 -6.50 -9.57 11.32
C LEU A 77 -6.51 -10.45 12.56
N ASP A 78 -5.33 -10.79 13.06
CA ASP A 78 -5.15 -11.52 14.31
C ASP A 78 -4.65 -10.55 15.39
N GLU A 79 -5.55 -10.16 16.30
CA GLU A 79 -5.21 -9.27 17.42
C GLU A 79 -4.32 -9.95 18.45
N SER A 80 -4.36 -11.29 18.51
CA SER A 80 -3.55 -12.06 19.44
C SER A 80 -2.08 -12.10 19.04
N ALA A 81 -1.80 -12.08 17.74
CA ALA A 81 -0.44 -11.95 17.21
C ALA A 81 0.23 -10.63 17.60
N SER A 82 -0.55 -9.55 17.73
CA SER A 82 -0.08 -8.24 18.18
C SER A 82 -0.05 -8.08 19.70
N GLY A 83 -0.65 -9.01 20.46
CA GLY A 83 -0.80 -8.93 21.90
C GLY A 83 -1.84 -7.90 22.37
N GLU A 84 -2.62 -7.33 21.45
CA GLU A 84 -3.61 -6.28 21.72
C GLU A 84 -5.02 -6.85 21.99
N GLY A 85 -5.24 -8.14 21.70
CA GLY A 85 -6.54 -8.78 21.89
C GLY A 85 -6.51 -10.30 21.79
N HIS A 86 -7.70 -10.88 21.72
CA HIS A 86 -7.91 -12.33 21.58
C HIS A 86 -8.83 -12.65 20.40
N ARG A 87 -9.03 -11.69 19.50
CA ARG A 87 -9.92 -11.86 18.37
C ARG A 87 -9.15 -12.06 17.10
N VAL A 88 -9.73 -12.89 16.24
CA VAL A 88 -9.31 -13.04 14.86
C VAL A 88 -10.48 -12.65 13.97
N HIS A 89 -10.22 -11.74 13.04
CA HIS A 89 -11.18 -11.21 12.08
C HIS A 89 -10.83 -11.67 10.67
N TYR A 90 -11.76 -12.35 10.03
CA TYR A 90 -11.68 -12.76 8.64
C TYR A 90 -12.59 -11.83 7.82
N TYR A 91 -12.00 -11.10 6.88
CA TYR A 91 -12.70 -10.14 6.04
C TYR A 91 -12.94 -10.74 4.66
N PHE A 92 -14.21 -10.79 4.27
CA PHE A 92 -14.64 -11.30 2.99
C PHE A 92 -15.35 -10.23 2.18
N VAL A 93 -15.22 -10.34 0.87
CA VAL A 93 -15.98 -9.54 -0.09
C VAL A 93 -16.68 -10.42 -1.10
N ARG A 94 -17.80 -9.96 -1.63
CA ARG A 94 -18.52 -10.61 -2.72
C ARG A 94 -19.11 -9.55 -3.64
N ARG A 95 -19.19 -9.84 -4.95
CA ARG A 95 -19.98 -9.00 -5.86
C ARG A 95 -21.46 -9.31 -5.67
N PRO A 96 -22.35 -8.31 -5.56
CA PRO A 96 -23.78 -8.56 -5.59
C PRO A 96 -24.11 -9.27 -6.91
N GLN A 97 -24.92 -10.31 -6.83
CA GLN A 97 -25.44 -10.96 -8.02
C GLN A 97 -26.51 -10.04 -8.65
N GLU A 98 -26.39 -9.80 -9.96
CA GLU A 98 -27.39 -9.07 -10.75
C GLU A 98 -28.75 -9.78 -10.79
#